data_AF-A0A0C2FKR9-F1
#
_entry.id   AF-A0A0C2FKR9-F1
#
_cell.length_a   1.000
_cell.length_b   1.000
_cell.length_c   1.000
_cell.angle_alpha   90.00
_cell.angle_beta   90.00
_cell.angle_gamma   90.00
#
_symmetry.space_group_name_H-M   'P 1'
#
loop_
_entity.id
_entity.type
_entity.pdbx_description
1 polymer ?
#
loop_
_entity_poly.entity_id
_entity_poly.type
_entity_poly.pdbx_seq_one_letter_code
_entity_poly.pdbx_strand_id
1 'polypeptide(L)'
;MHLLSLISASSWLVVLSGTEPVRAAVLPAAITNAWRIPRVASWFGGGDARQKALGGHTPQHGDSGLRWTSKGFASLGDSYSAGIGTHLDGGKEASCRLGFGAYPALLHVDLGLDADASAGSNGNKGGKGDSSGDANMTAFQWLSCTGATTADVLGSPSSSASNPGQINTLLTDPALVALDYVTLSIGGNDLGFFDVINACVFRFYGYYSGTCEAALRASELLLAEDDRSTDPASFSARLTVILLQLLARVRWEKHPQFRIIVTGYARFFNAETDLCDRASMSIWWHYGNATGVPDNATDTTYLTKGLRRRMNGLVAGANRKLKAIVDGVNARYGNTPHVLFVDYDDAFEGHRFCEPGVVEPDYKRDATWFFLVGGTDNGVDVPDDGPDKGKDGKKGKKGKKGTKDAVPLSAPTVDPDSSLVDPLRCRGPADARGDWGERALCDMVQAQAANPALLPVVGSFDAGDADASVYGDGRLVSPENSMWYVPTYYGKTFHPRSNGHMAVRDAIYRTWEENGI
;
A
#
# COMPACT_ATOMS: atom_id res chain seq x y z
N MET A 1 64.68 36.44 29.02
CA MET A 1 65.22 36.28 27.66
C MET A 1 64.03 36.14 26.71
N HIS A 2 63.87 37.18 25.89
CA HIS A 2 63.29 37.27 24.54
C HIS A 2 62.38 36.14 24.00
N LEU A 3 61.30 36.38 23.26
CA LEU A 3 60.51 37.58 22.92
C LEU A 3 59.30 37.07 22.08
N LEU A 4 58.10 37.62 22.33
CA LEU A 4 57.04 38.12 21.41
C LEU A 4 57.01 37.62 19.93
N SER A 5 55.89 37.42 19.23
CA SER A 5 54.75 38.34 18.95
C SER A 5 53.85 37.61 17.91
N LEU A 6 52.54 37.36 18.07
CA LEU A 6 51.36 38.26 18.02
C LEU A 6 50.93 38.73 16.60
N ILE A 7 49.60 38.57 16.36
CA ILE A 7 48.65 39.52 15.70
C ILE A 7 48.68 39.51 14.14
N SER A 8 47.58 39.60 13.36
CA SER A 8 46.32 40.34 13.51
C SER A 8 45.21 39.86 12.57
N ALA A 9 43.97 39.99 13.04
CA ALA A 9 42.80 40.32 12.22
C ALA A 9 42.82 41.81 11.80
N SER A 10 42.22 42.16 10.65
CA SER A 10 41.58 43.46 10.28
C SER A 10 41.38 43.50 8.76
N SER A 11 40.14 43.48 8.26
CA SER A 11 39.33 44.67 7.95
C SER A 11 39.86 45.50 6.77
N TRP A 12 39.10 45.50 5.67
CA TRP A 12 38.95 46.68 4.82
C TRP A 12 37.45 46.92 4.58
N LEU A 13 37.05 48.15 4.88
CA LEU A 13 35.71 48.70 4.85
C LEU A 13 35.83 50.04 4.13
N VAL A 14 35.18 50.22 2.97
CA VAL A 14 34.87 51.50 2.31
C VAL A 14 33.75 51.20 1.29
N VAL A 15 32.64 51.94 1.09
CA VAL A 15 31.80 52.90 1.82
C VAL A 15 30.64 53.20 0.84
N LEU A 16 29.41 53.12 1.35
CA LEU A 16 28.18 53.89 1.06
C LEU A 16 27.93 54.51 -0.33
N SER A 17 26.74 54.26 -0.89
CA SER A 17 25.62 55.23 -0.91
C SER A 17 24.49 54.81 -1.89
N GLY A 18 23.22 55.00 -1.50
CA GLY A 18 22.08 54.97 -2.45
C GLY A 18 20.77 54.37 -1.91
N THR A 19 20.04 55.15 -1.12
CA THR A 19 18.56 55.19 -0.99
C THR A 19 17.91 55.24 -2.40
N GLU A 20 16.74 54.68 -2.79
CA GLU A 20 15.38 54.62 -2.21
C GLU A 20 14.45 53.83 -3.22
N PRO A 21 13.08 53.80 -3.16
CA PRO A 21 12.33 52.54 -3.18
C PRO A 21 11.30 52.35 -4.34
N VAL A 22 10.63 51.18 -4.36
CA VAL A 22 9.33 50.82 -5.00
C VAL A 22 9.11 51.11 -6.49
N ARG A 23 8.90 50.05 -7.27
CA ARG A 23 7.91 50.04 -8.37
C ARG A 23 7.18 48.69 -8.44
N ALA A 24 5.89 48.73 -8.11
CA ALA A 24 4.93 47.73 -8.50
C ALA A 24 4.88 47.67 -10.03
N ALA A 25 5.04 46.47 -10.60
CA ALA A 25 4.80 46.22 -12.01
C ALA A 25 3.59 45.31 -12.17
N VAL A 26 2.60 45.90 -12.80
CA VAL A 26 1.26 45.43 -13.13
C VAL A 26 1.32 44.20 -14.06
N LEU A 27 0.47 43.21 -13.77
CA LEU A 27 0.13 42.10 -14.67
C LEU A 27 -0.41 42.62 -16.01
N PRO A 28 0.12 42.16 -17.16
CA PRO A 28 -0.62 42.23 -18.41
C PRO A 28 -1.59 41.05 -18.49
N ALA A 29 -2.88 41.36 -18.50
CA ALA A 29 -3.91 40.47 -19.01
C ALA A 29 -3.72 40.26 -20.53
N ALA A 30 -4.22 39.11 -21.00
CA ALA A 30 -4.36 38.68 -22.40
C ALA A 30 -3.14 38.01 -23.06
N ILE A 31 -3.09 36.68 -22.92
CA ILE A 31 -2.81 35.80 -24.06
C ILE A 31 -3.93 34.76 -24.11
N THR A 32 -4.95 35.07 -24.90
CA THR A 32 -5.87 34.06 -25.44
C THR A 32 -5.08 33.23 -26.45
N ASN A 33 -4.75 31.98 -26.10
CA ASN A 33 -4.39 30.99 -27.11
C ASN A 33 -5.07 29.66 -26.77
N ALA A 34 -6.03 29.32 -27.62
CA ALA A 34 -6.69 28.04 -27.65
C ALA A 34 -5.65 26.93 -27.86
N TRP A 35 -5.36 26.17 -26.80
CA TRP A 35 -4.67 24.90 -26.93
C TRP A 35 -5.62 23.88 -27.54
N ARG A 36 -5.59 23.75 -28.86
CA ARG A 36 -6.07 22.54 -29.54
C ARG A 36 -5.18 21.39 -29.11
N ILE A 37 -5.72 20.50 -28.28
CA ILE A 37 -5.10 19.24 -27.90
C ILE A 37 -4.98 18.39 -29.18
N PRO A 38 -3.77 17.97 -29.60
CA PRO A 38 -3.62 17.02 -30.69
C PRO A 38 -4.20 15.67 -30.23
N ARG A 39 -5.01 15.04 -31.09
CA ARG A 39 -5.43 13.64 -30.91
C ARG A 39 -4.18 12.76 -30.85
N VAL A 40 -3.81 12.29 -29.66
CA VAL A 40 -2.77 11.27 -29.49
C VAL A 40 -3.42 9.92 -29.76
N ALA A 41 -3.34 9.50 -31.02
CA ALA A 41 -3.64 8.14 -31.41
C ALA A 41 -2.46 7.21 -31.03
N SER A 42 -2.81 6.15 -30.29
CA SER A 42 -2.30 4.79 -30.42
C SER A 42 -0.80 4.52 -30.23
N TRP A 43 -0.29 4.59 -28.99
CA TRP A 43 0.96 3.88 -28.60
C TRP A 43 0.87 3.27 -27.18
N PHE A 44 -0.34 2.96 -26.70
CA PHE A 44 -0.54 2.29 -25.41
C PHE A 44 -0.64 0.77 -25.59
N GLY A 45 0.44 0.07 -25.26
CA GLY A 45 0.35 -1.32 -24.84
C GLY A 45 -0.40 -1.39 -23.51
N GLY A 46 -1.69 -1.72 -23.56
CA GLY A 46 -2.39 -2.39 -22.46
C GLY A 46 -3.15 -1.53 -21.44
N GLY A 47 -3.97 -0.56 -21.86
CA GLY A 47 -5.10 -0.10 -21.02
C GLY A 47 -6.09 -1.23 -20.69
N ASP A 48 -6.15 -2.23 -21.58
CA ASP A 48 -7.02 -3.39 -21.51
C ASP A 48 -6.74 -4.29 -20.28
N ALA A 49 -5.51 -4.37 -19.76
CA ALA A 49 -5.16 -5.24 -18.63
C ALA A 49 -5.50 -4.66 -17.25
N ARG A 50 -5.60 -3.33 -17.13
CA ARG A 50 -5.95 -2.64 -15.86
C ARG A 50 -7.46 -2.58 -15.63
N GLN A 51 -8.23 -2.63 -16.71
CA GLN A 51 -9.70 -2.74 -16.70
C GLN A 51 -10.20 -4.19 -16.77
N LYS A 52 -9.48 -5.12 -17.44
CA LYS A 52 -9.84 -6.56 -17.47
C LYS A 52 -9.69 -7.30 -16.16
N ALA A 53 -9.12 -6.69 -15.13
CA ALA A 53 -9.00 -7.32 -13.83
C ALA A 53 -10.40 -7.64 -13.26
N LEU A 54 -11.42 -6.84 -13.57
CA LEU A 54 -12.78 -7.00 -13.06
C LEU A 54 -13.51 -8.13 -13.82
N GLY A 55 -13.24 -9.39 -13.46
CA GLY A 55 -14.07 -10.52 -13.85
C GLY A 55 -15.50 -10.41 -13.32
N GLY A 56 -16.44 -11.07 -14.01
CA GLY A 56 -17.88 -10.99 -13.76
C GLY A 56 -18.34 -11.68 -12.48
N HIS A 57 -17.97 -11.17 -11.32
CA HIS A 57 -18.48 -11.62 -10.03
C HIS A 57 -19.87 -11.01 -9.81
N THR A 58 -20.91 -11.85 -9.75
CA THR A 58 -22.29 -11.41 -9.48
C THR A 58 -22.61 -11.70 -8.01
N PRO A 59 -22.80 -10.70 -7.14
CA PRO A 59 -23.15 -10.95 -5.75
C PRO A 59 -24.55 -11.55 -5.64
N GLN A 60 -24.72 -12.64 -4.90
CA GLN A 60 -26.04 -13.09 -4.44
C GLN A 60 -26.44 -12.29 -3.19
N HIS A 61 -26.90 -11.06 -3.38
CA HIS A 61 -27.67 -10.37 -2.35
C HIS A 61 -29.14 -10.33 -2.73
N GLY A 62 -29.98 -10.87 -1.84
CA GLY A 62 -31.43 -10.81 -1.97
C GLY A 62 -31.92 -9.37 -1.88
N ASP A 63 -32.54 -8.90 -2.97
CA ASP A 63 -33.55 -7.85 -3.08
C ASP A 63 -33.69 -6.88 -1.87
N SER A 64 -32.69 -6.01 -1.70
CA SER A 64 -32.84 -4.71 -1.07
C SER A 64 -32.03 -3.74 -1.91
N GLY A 65 -32.68 -2.78 -2.56
CA GLY A 65 -32.04 -1.86 -3.51
C GLY A 65 -30.73 -1.25 -3.01
N LEU A 66 -29.79 -0.95 -3.93
CA LEU A 66 -28.50 -0.38 -3.60
C LEU A 66 -28.66 0.81 -2.63
N ARG A 67 -28.06 0.68 -1.44
CA ARG A 67 -28.06 1.73 -0.40
C ARG A 67 -27.29 2.98 -0.84
N TRP A 68 -26.37 2.82 -1.79
CA TRP A 68 -25.43 3.83 -2.27
C TRP A 68 -25.36 3.78 -3.80
N THR A 69 -25.35 4.94 -4.47
CA THR A 69 -25.19 5.02 -5.93
C THR A 69 -24.12 6.05 -6.25
N SER A 70 -23.26 5.75 -7.23
CA SER A 70 -22.20 6.66 -7.69
C SER A 70 -22.23 6.76 -9.22
N LYS A 71 -21.92 7.94 -9.78
CA LYS A 71 -21.64 8.13 -11.21
C LYS A 71 -20.27 7.59 -11.59
N GLY A 72 -19.38 7.52 -10.60
CA GLY A 72 -18.09 6.89 -10.70
C GLY A 72 -17.09 7.42 -9.68
N PHE A 73 -15.99 6.70 -9.50
CA PHE A 73 -14.92 7.11 -8.61
C PHE A 73 -13.55 6.62 -9.10
N ALA A 74 -12.50 7.19 -8.52
CA ALA A 74 -11.14 6.67 -8.70
C ALA A 74 -10.52 6.32 -7.35
N SER A 75 -9.66 5.31 -7.33
CA SER A 75 -8.84 4.97 -6.18
C SER A 75 -7.37 5.15 -6.50
N LEU A 76 -6.70 5.96 -5.70
CA LEU A 76 -5.26 6.22 -5.77
C LEU A 76 -4.61 5.73 -4.48
N GLY A 77 -3.29 5.64 -4.48
CA GLY A 77 -2.51 5.37 -3.29
C GLY A 77 -1.48 4.26 -3.43
N ASP A 78 -1.06 3.76 -2.27
CA ASP A 78 -0.10 2.68 -2.11
C ASP A 78 -0.77 1.30 -2.02
N SER A 79 -0.04 0.35 -1.45
CA SER A 79 -0.45 -1.05 -1.26
C SER A 79 -1.68 -1.23 -0.37
N TYR A 80 -1.98 -0.30 0.55
CA TYR A 80 -3.21 -0.36 1.35
C TYR A 80 -4.46 0.00 0.53
N SER A 81 -4.28 0.71 -0.58
CA SER A 81 -5.35 0.97 -1.56
C SER A 81 -5.36 -0.06 -2.70
N ALA A 82 -4.19 -0.63 -3.05
CA ALA A 82 -4.12 -1.73 -4.02
C ALA A 82 -4.69 -3.05 -3.45
N GLY A 83 -4.58 -3.26 -2.13
CA GLY A 83 -4.97 -4.49 -1.44
C GLY A 83 -4.10 -5.69 -1.81
N ILE A 84 -2.79 -5.46 -1.81
CA ILE A 84 -1.78 -6.49 -2.06
C ILE A 84 -2.07 -7.76 -1.23
N GLY A 85 -2.01 -8.91 -1.89
CA GLY A 85 -2.18 -10.21 -1.23
C GLY A 85 -3.64 -10.62 -0.98
N THR A 86 -4.61 -9.73 -1.19
CA THR A 86 -6.02 -10.14 -1.29
C THR A 86 -6.29 -10.86 -2.62
N HIS A 87 -7.43 -11.54 -2.71
CA HIS A 87 -7.82 -12.38 -3.86
C HIS A 87 -7.45 -11.83 -5.25
N LEU A 88 -7.02 -12.69 -6.17
CA LEU A 88 -6.67 -12.33 -7.56
C LEU A 88 -7.62 -13.04 -8.55
N ASP A 89 -8.22 -12.27 -9.47
CA ASP A 89 -8.96 -12.85 -10.59
C ASP A 89 -8.00 -13.44 -11.63
N GLY A 90 -8.26 -14.68 -12.05
CA GLY A 90 -7.44 -15.40 -13.03
C GLY A 90 -6.01 -15.75 -12.58
N GLY A 91 -5.68 -15.60 -11.29
CA GLY A 91 -4.40 -16.03 -10.68
C GLY A 91 -3.15 -15.31 -11.19
N LYS A 92 -3.29 -14.20 -11.92
CA LYS A 92 -2.16 -13.39 -12.41
C LYS A 92 -2.12 -12.06 -11.70
N GLU A 93 -1.00 -11.79 -11.05
CA GLU A 93 -0.78 -10.52 -10.36
C GLU A 93 -0.24 -9.46 -11.33
N ALA A 94 -0.89 -8.29 -11.35
CA ALA A 94 -0.42 -7.12 -12.08
C ALA A 94 0.72 -6.42 -11.35
N SER A 95 1.48 -5.57 -12.05
CA SER A 95 2.63 -4.83 -11.47
C SER A 95 2.29 -3.94 -10.28
N CYS A 96 1.04 -3.50 -10.15
CA CYS A 96 0.57 -2.70 -9.01
C CYS A 96 -0.04 -3.54 -7.87
N ARG A 97 -0.18 -4.86 -8.08
CA ARG A 97 -0.72 -5.84 -7.11
C ARG A 97 -2.12 -5.49 -6.61
N LEU A 98 -3.00 -5.19 -7.56
CA LEU A 98 -4.42 -4.95 -7.29
C LEU A 98 -5.10 -6.26 -6.90
N GLY A 99 -5.73 -6.32 -5.74
CA GLY A 99 -6.45 -7.51 -5.25
C GLY A 99 -7.93 -7.23 -5.00
N PHE A 100 -8.81 -8.16 -5.39
CA PHE A 100 -10.27 -8.00 -5.38
C PHE A 100 -10.89 -7.93 -3.99
N GLY A 101 -10.15 -8.33 -2.96
CA GLY A 101 -10.56 -8.12 -1.57
C GLY A 101 -10.30 -6.71 -1.05
N ALA A 102 -9.64 -5.85 -1.84
CA ALA A 102 -9.33 -4.48 -1.45
C ALA A 102 -10.59 -3.61 -1.33
N TYR A 103 -10.58 -2.65 -0.41
CA TYR A 103 -11.71 -1.75 -0.20
C TYR A 103 -12.17 -1.01 -1.48
N PRO A 104 -11.30 -0.62 -2.45
CA PRO A 104 -11.79 -0.02 -3.69
C PRO A 104 -12.58 -1.00 -4.57
N ALA A 105 -12.17 -2.27 -4.65
CA ALA A 105 -12.94 -3.29 -5.36
C ALA A 105 -14.29 -3.54 -4.67
N LEU A 106 -14.31 -3.61 -3.34
CA LEU A 106 -15.54 -3.79 -2.58
C LEU A 106 -16.51 -2.62 -2.79
N LEU A 107 -16.02 -1.37 -2.76
CA LEU A 107 -16.82 -0.18 -3.06
C LEU A 107 -17.39 -0.23 -4.48
N HIS A 108 -16.59 -0.65 -5.46
CA HIS A 108 -17.01 -0.76 -6.86
C HIS A 108 -18.19 -1.71 -7.04
N VAL A 109 -18.10 -2.90 -6.43
CA VAL A 109 -19.15 -3.93 -6.45
C VAL A 109 -20.41 -3.43 -5.74
N ASP A 110 -20.26 -2.89 -4.52
CA ASP A 110 -21.40 -2.45 -3.70
C ASP A 110 -22.16 -1.26 -4.32
N LEU A 111 -21.51 -0.46 -5.16
CA LEU A 111 -22.10 0.66 -5.87
C LEU A 111 -22.71 0.29 -7.22
N GLY A 112 -22.66 -0.99 -7.61
CA GLY A 112 -23.28 -1.48 -8.84
C GLY A 112 -22.65 -0.88 -10.09
N LEU A 113 -21.38 -0.48 -10.02
CA LEU A 113 -20.65 0.13 -11.12
C LEU A 113 -20.22 -0.89 -12.19
N ASP A 114 -20.60 -2.16 -12.01
CA ASP A 114 -20.53 -3.25 -13.00
C ASP A 114 -21.59 -3.09 -14.12
N ALA A 115 -22.60 -2.25 -13.90
CA ALA A 115 -23.83 -2.21 -14.70
C ALA A 115 -23.76 -1.29 -15.94
N ASP A 116 -22.74 -1.46 -16.79
CA ASP A 116 -22.87 -0.98 -18.18
C ASP A 116 -22.04 -1.75 -19.23
N ALA A 117 -21.48 -2.93 -18.90
CA ALA A 117 -20.87 -3.81 -19.91
C ALA A 117 -21.88 -4.78 -20.57
N SER A 118 -23.15 -4.80 -20.15
CA SER A 118 -24.15 -5.79 -20.59
C SER A 118 -25.32 -5.22 -21.43
N ALA A 119 -25.38 -3.92 -21.70
CA ALA A 119 -26.32 -3.34 -22.66
C ALA A 119 -25.82 -3.46 -24.11
N GLY A 120 -25.67 -4.70 -24.60
CA GLY A 120 -25.21 -4.95 -25.98
C GLY A 120 -25.43 -6.36 -26.53
N SER A 121 -26.01 -7.28 -25.76
CA SER A 121 -26.35 -8.62 -26.27
C SER A 121 -27.86 -8.81 -26.35
N ASN A 122 -28.50 -8.04 -27.24
CA ASN A 122 -29.69 -8.54 -27.93
C ASN A 122 -29.29 -8.79 -29.37
N GLY A 123 -29.29 -10.08 -29.74
CA GLY A 123 -28.89 -10.52 -31.06
C GLY A 123 -29.68 -9.81 -32.15
N ASN A 124 -28.97 -9.15 -33.06
CA ASN A 124 -29.43 -9.06 -34.44
C ASN A 124 -28.25 -9.05 -35.41
N LYS A 125 -28.36 -9.91 -36.41
CA LYS A 125 -27.39 -10.07 -37.50
C LYS A 125 -27.49 -8.87 -38.45
N GLY A 126 -26.33 -8.36 -38.85
CA GLY A 126 -26.12 -7.71 -40.15
C GLY A 126 -26.45 -6.21 -40.22
N GLY A 127 -25.41 -5.40 -40.40
CA GLY A 127 -25.57 -3.98 -40.75
C GLY A 127 -24.22 -3.27 -40.80
N LYS A 128 -23.92 -2.67 -41.94
CA LYS A 128 -22.67 -1.98 -42.27
C LYS A 128 -22.85 -0.49 -41.98
N GLY A 129 -21.94 0.09 -41.19
CA GLY A 129 -21.72 1.53 -41.04
C GLY A 129 -22.62 2.24 -40.03
N ASP A 130 -22.03 2.77 -38.96
CA ASP A 130 -21.91 4.23 -38.80
C ASP A 130 -20.78 4.58 -37.84
N SER A 131 -20.18 5.75 -38.05
CA SER A 131 -19.19 6.36 -37.16
C SER A 131 -19.93 7.31 -36.21
N SER A 132 -20.50 6.77 -35.14
CA SER A 132 -20.94 7.55 -33.97
C SER A 132 -20.26 6.96 -32.74
N GLY A 133 -19.44 7.79 -32.08
CA GLY A 133 -18.87 7.44 -30.79
C GLY A 133 -19.97 7.47 -29.75
N ASP A 134 -20.15 6.37 -29.05
CA ASP A 134 -21.09 6.30 -27.92
C ASP A 134 -20.37 5.78 -26.67
N ALA A 135 -20.55 6.60 -25.64
CA ALA A 135 -20.16 6.53 -24.25
C ALA A 135 -20.08 5.13 -23.63
N ASN A 136 -18.89 4.77 -23.14
CA ASN A 136 -18.77 4.02 -21.89
C ASN A 136 -17.37 4.17 -21.29
N MET A 137 -17.06 5.36 -20.77
CA MET A 137 -15.85 5.56 -19.96
C MET A 137 -16.15 5.10 -18.54
N THR A 138 -15.44 4.06 -18.11
CA THR A 138 -15.64 3.28 -16.89
C THR A 138 -15.93 4.10 -15.63
N ALA A 139 -16.99 3.72 -14.94
CA ALA A 139 -17.39 4.30 -13.66
C ALA A 139 -16.38 4.06 -12.52
N PHE A 140 -15.37 3.19 -12.68
CA PHE A 140 -14.31 3.00 -11.70
C PHE A 140 -12.91 3.03 -12.33
N GLN A 141 -12.00 3.81 -11.73
CA GLN A 141 -10.59 3.88 -12.12
C GLN A 141 -9.68 3.48 -10.95
N TRP A 142 -8.97 2.37 -11.10
CA TRP A 142 -8.06 1.88 -10.06
C TRP A 142 -6.61 2.20 -10.41
N LEU A 143 -6.07 3.22 -9.74
CA LEU A 143 -4.74 3.80 -10.01
C LEU A 143 -3.75 3.57 -8.86
N SER A 144 -4.20 2.94 -7.77
CA SER A 144 -3.37 2.52 -6.65
C SER A 144 -2.23 1.61 -7.11
N CYS A 145 -1.07 1.71 -6.45
CA CYS A 145 0.07 0.89 -6.79
C CYS A 145 0.93 0.59 -5.57
N THR A 146 1.22 -0.69 -5.34
CA THR A 146 2.14 -1.12 -4.28
C THR A 146 3.48 -0.40 -4.38
N GLY A 147 3.97 0.11 -3.26
CA GLY A 147 5.24 0.85 -3.16
C GLY A 147 5.16 2.34 -3.47
N ALA A 148 3.99 2.85 -3.88
CA ALA A 148 3.84 4.26 -4.20
C ALA A 148 4.09 5.16 -2.97
N THR A 149 4.82 6.24 -3.20
CA THR A 149 5.00 7.38 -2.30
C THR A 149 4.15 8.57 -2.75
N THR A 150 4.09 9.64 -1.95
CA THR A 150 3.46 10.89 -2.40
C THR A 150 4.10 11.46 -3.68
N ALA A 151 5.39 11.19 -3.94
CA ALA A 151 6.04 11.58 -5.18
C ALA A 151 5.51 10.80 -6.40
N ASP A 152 5.17 9.52 -6.23
CA ASP A 152 4.61 8.68 -7.29
C ASP A 152 3.16 9.03 -7.60
N VAL A 153 2.41 9.53 -6.61
CA VAL A 153 1.05 10.03 -6.84
C VAL A 153 1.08 11.31 -7.70
N LEU A 154 1.98 12.25 -7.38
CA LEU A 154 2.16 13.50 -8.14
C LEU A 154 2.81 13.28 -9.52
N GLY A 155 3.74 12.34 -9.62
CA GLY A 155 4.70 12.23 -10.71
C GLY A 155 5.97 13.05 -10.40
N SER A 156 7.14 12.45 -10.58
CA SER A 156 8.43 13.13 -10.41
C SER A 156 8.70 14.11 -11.57
N PRO A 157 9.40 15.24 -11.40
CA PRO A 157 9.89 16.05 -12.52
C PRO A 157 10.79 15.28 -13.50
N SER A 158 11.40 14.18 -13.03
CA SER A 158 12.19 13.23 -13.82
C SER A 158 11.37 12.04 -14.31
N SER A 159 10.04 12.08 -14.19
CA SER A 159 9.17 11.00 -14.66
C SER A 159 9.32 10.83 -16.16
N SER A 160 9.88 9.69 -16.55
CA SER A 160 9.76 9.15 -17.90
C SER A 160 8.30 9.07 -18.32
N ALA A 161 8.01 9.12 -19.63
CA ALA A 161 6.69 8.82 -20.17
C ALA A 161 6.10 7.47 -19.69
N SER A 162 6.95 6.58 -19.14
CA SER A 162 6.58 5.29 -18.54
C SER A 162 6.03 5.35 -17.10
N ASN A 163 6.13 6.47 -16.38
CA ASN A 163 5.49 6.62 -15.05
C ASN A 163 5.00 8.07 -14.84
N PRO A 164 3.90 8.47 -15.48
CA PRO A 164 3.41 9.86 -15.44
C PRO A 164 2.90 10.30 -14.06
N GLY A 165 2.80 9.41 -13.07
CA GLY A 165 2.16 9.67 -11.79
C GLY A 165 0.65 9.37 -11.80
N GLN A 166 0.11 9.02 -10.64
CA GLN A 166 -1.28 8.55 -10.52
C GLN A 166 -2.29 9.65 -10.88
N ILE A 167 -2.07 10.90 -10.43
CA ILE A 167 -2.97 12.03 -10.74
C ILE A 167 -2.99 12.33 -12.24
N ASN A 168 -1.85 12.23 -12.93
CA ASN A 168 -1.79 12.49 -14.38
C ASN A 168 -2.46 11.37 -15.19
N THR A 169 -2.57 10.17 -14.62
CA THR A 169 -3.28 9.04 -15.22
C THR A 169 -4.80 9.13 -14.99
N LEU A 170 -5.25 9.97 -14.06
CA LEU A 170 -6.65 10.14 -13.74
C LEU A 170 -7.42 10.67 -14.97
N LEU A 171 -8.27 9.81 -15.53
CA LEU A 171 -9.16 10.12 -16.64
C LEU A 171 -10.36 10.88 -16.09
N THR A 172 -10.23 12.19 -16.07
CA THR A 172 -11.32 13.10 -15.74
C THR A 172 -11.51 14.05 -16.90
N ASP A 173 -12.66 13.94 -17.55
CA ASP A 173 -13.20 15.02 -18.36
C ASP A 173 -14.33 15.65 -17.55
N PRO A 174 -14.15 16.88 -17.03
CA PRO A 174 -15.21 17.56 -16.27
C PRO A 174 -16.53 17.75 -17.04
N ALA A 175 -16.53 17.55 -18.36
CA ALA A 175 -17.72 17.58 -19.21
C ALA A 175 -18.30 16.18 -19.53
N LEU A 176 -17.54 15.09 -19.37
CA LEU A 176 -17.94 13.74 -19.81
C LEU A 176 -17.86 12.64 -18.73
N VAL A 177 -16.94 12.74 -17.77
CA VAL A 177 -16.75 11.76 -16.68
C VAL A 177 -16.98 12.46 -15.34
N ALA A 178 -18.13 12.20 -14.73
CA ALA A 178 -18.43 12.68 -13.39
C ALA A 178 -17.90 11.68 -12.36
N LEU A 179 -16.78 12.02 -11.71
CA LEU A 179 -16.36 11.34 -10.49
C LEU A 179 -17.07 11.99 -9.31
N ASP A 180 -17.72 11.19 -8.46
CA ASP A 180 -18.34 11.67 -7.22
C ASP A 180 -17.32 11.70 -6.07
N TYR A 181 -16.31 10.83 -6.11
CA TYR A 181 -15.22 10.89 -5.14
C TYR A 181 -13.93 10.24 -5.63
N VAL A 182 -12.86 10.48 -4.87
CA VAL A 182 -11.57 9.78 -4.99
C VAL A 182 -11.21 9.19 -3.64
N THR A 183 -10.78 7.93 -3.58
CA THR A 183 -10.17 7.35 -2.38
C THR A 183 -8.65 7.43 -2.47
N LEU A 184 -7.98 7.69 -1.34
CA LEU A 184 -6.53 7.83 -1.26
C LEU A 184 -5.99 7.21 0.04
N SER A 185 -5.14 6.17 -0.10
CA SER A 185 -4.28 5.68 0.99
C SER A 185 -2.83 5.94 0.61
N ILE A 186 -2.10 6.77 1.35
CA ILE A 186 -0.69 7.06 1.02
C ILE A 186 0.08 7.47 2.28
N GLY A 187 1.40 7.28 2.28
CA GLY A 187 2.31 7.85 3.27
C GLY A 187 3.10 6.86 4.09
N GLY A 188 2.68 5.59 4.20
CA GLY A 188 3.47 4.57 4.92
C GLY A 188 4.89 4.44 4.36
N ASN A 189 5.01 4.49 3.02
CA ASN A 189 6.29 4.44 2.31
C ASN A 189 7.12 5.72 2.49
N ASP A 190 6.48 6.89 2.58
CA ASP A 190 7.15 8.18 2.82
C ASP A 190 7.72 8.30 4.25
N LEU A 191 7.08 7.62 5.21
CA LEU A 191 7.39 7.71 6.65
C LEU A 191 8.29 6.59 7.17
N GLY A 192 8.88 5.79 6.26
CA GLY A 192 9.90 4.78 6.60
C GLY A 192 9.36 3.54 7.32
N PHE A 193 8.08 3.20 7.15
CA PHE A 193 7.48 2.05 7.84
C PHE A 193 8.16 0.72 7.48
N PHE A 194 8.58 0.54 6.23
CA PHE A 194 9.31 -0.67 5.82
C PHE A 194 10.62 -0.84 6.60
N ASP A 195 11.38 0.23 6.81
CA ASP A 195 12.65 0.16 7.54
C ASP A 195 12.43 -0.24 9.00
N VAL A 196 11.36 0.26 9.62
CA VAL A 196 10.94 -0.16 10.97
C VAL A 196 10.56 -1.64 10.99
N ILE A 197 9.72 -2.09 10.05
CA ILE A 197 9.29 -3.49 9.96
C ILE A 197 10.47 -4.42 9.71
N ASN A 198 11.41 -4.03 8.85
CA ASN A 198 12.63 -4.79 8.58
C ASN A 198 13.51 -4.85 9.83
N ALA A 199 13.83 -3.73 10.46
CA ALA A 199 14.74 -3.70 11.60
C ALA A 199 14.15 -4.33 12.88
N CYS A 200 12.84 -4.20 13.10
CA CYS A 200 12.16 -4.55 14.34
C CYS A 200 11.38 -5.86 14.32
N VAL A 201 10.91 -6.33 13.16
CA VAL A 201 9.99 -7.48 13.09
C VAL A 201 10.62 -8.65 12.35
N PHE A 202 10.87 -8.49 11.05
CA PHE A 202 11.23 -9.62 10.19
C PHE A 202 12.73 -9.83 10.05
N ARG A 203 13.52 -8.75 10.09
CA ARG A 203 14.97 -8.75 9.82
C ARG A 203 15.29 -9.38 8.46
N PHE A 204 14.61 -8.96 7.40
CA PHE A 204 14.79 -9.52 6.05
C PHE A 204 16.26 -9.53 5.62
N TYR A 205 17.03 -8.48 5.95
CA TYR A 205 18.46 -8.41 5.63
C TYR A 205 19.38 -9.05 6.70
N GLY A 206 18.82 -9.84 7.62
CA GLY A 206 19.55 -10.47 8.72
C GLY A 206 20.30 -9.43 9.55
N TYR A 207 21.62 -9.60 9.70
CA TYR A 207 22.49 -8.69 10.45
C TYR A 207 22.54 -7.26 9.92
N TYR A 208 22.31 -7.09 8.63
CA TYR A 208 22.43 -5.80 7.98
C TYR A 208 21.11 -5.00 8.00
N SER A 209 20.06 -5.52 8.65
CA SER A 209 18.76 -4.83 8.81
C SER A 209 18.83 -3.57 9.70
N GLY A 210 20.01 -3.25 10.25
CA GLY A 210 20.18 -2.18 11.23
C GLY A 210 19.61 -2.53 12.61
N THR A 211 19.58 -1.53 13.49
CA THR A 211 18.99 -1.68 14.83
C THR A 211 17.56 -1.17 14.84
N CYS A 212 16.68 -1.88 15.55
CA CYS A 212 15.29 -1.47 15.70
C CYS A 212 15.16 -0.05 16.31
N GLU A 213 16.01 0.27 17.29
CA GLU A 213 16.03 1.61 17.91
C GLU A 213 16.35 2.73 16.91
N ALA A 214 17.31 2.52 16.00
CA ALA A 214 17.65 3.51 14.99
C ALA A 214 16.49 3.70 13.99
N ALA A 215 15.86 2.62 13.56
CA ALA A 215 14.73 2.67 12.63
C ALA A 215 13.50 3.36 13.26
N LEU A 216 13.14 3.00 14.49
CA LEU A 216 12.06 3.67 15.24
C LEU A 216 12.33 5.16 15.38
N ARG A 217 13.55 5.54 15.82
CA ARG A 217 13.92 6.95 15.98
C ARG A 217 13.89 7.72 14.66
N ALA A 218 14.31 7.11 13.56
CA ALA A 218 14.27 7.73 12.25
C ALA A 218 12.82 8.04 11.83
N SER A 219 11.90 7.07 11.98
CA SER A 219 10.48 7.28 11.67
C SER A 219 9.79 8.27 12.63
N GLU A 220 10.13 8.22 13.92
CA GLU A 220 9.67 9.21 14.93
C GLU A 220 10.11 10.64 14.56
N LEU A 221 11.34 10.82 14.07
CA LEU A 221 11.86 12.11 13.60
C LEU A 221 11.16 12.58 12.32
N LEU A 222 10.97 11.70 11.33
CA LEU A 222 10.21 12.02 10.13
C LEU A 222 8.82 12.54 10.48
N LEU A 223 8.11 11.89 11.42
CA LEU A 223 6.81 12.36 11.88
C LEU A 223 6.89 13.72 12.61
N ALA A 224 7.84 13.88 13.53
CA ALA A 224 7.93 15.05 14.40
C ALA A 224 8.44 16.32 13.70
N GLU A 225 9.31 16.18 12.70
CA GLU A 225 9.98 17.30 12.03
C GLU A 225 9.27 17.73 10.75
N ASP A 226 8.51 16.85 10.11
CA ASP A 226 7.88 17.10 8.81
C ASP A 226 6.88 18.29 8.83
N ASP A 227 6.19 18.55 9.96
CA ASP A 227 5.29 19.73 10.08
C ASP A 227 6.04 21.06 10.11
N ARG A 228 7.33 21.04 10.50
CA ARG A 228 8.20 22.21 10.55
C ARG A 228 9.06 22.34 9.29
N SER A 229 9.04 21.34 8.43
CA SER A 229 9.85 21.32 7.22
C SER A 229 9.33 22.35 6.22
N THR A 230 10.24 23.17 5.72
CA THR A 230 9.98 24.06 4.58
C THR A 230 10.34 23.40 3.24
N ASP A 231 10.76 22.13 3.27
CA ASP A 231 11.10 21.38 2.06
C ASP A 231 9.82 21.07 1.27
N PRO A 232 9.68 21.52 0.01
CA PRO A 232 8.54 21.14 -0.84
C PRO A 232 8.48 19.63 -1.13
N ALA A 233 9.57 18.89 -0.87
CA ALA A 233 9.62 17.43 -0.94
C ALA A 233 9.15 16.73 0.35
N SER A 234 8.81 17.47 1.42
CA SER A 234 8.27 16.89 2.65
C SER A 234 6.95 16.16 2.39
N PHE A 235 6.65 15.18 3.24
CA PHE A 235 5.42 14.39 3.12
C PHE A 235 4.18 15.30 3.25
N SER A 236 4.16 16.19 4.25
CA SER A 236 3.05 17.13 4.44
C SER A 236 2.86 18.08 3.25
N ALA A 237 3.96 18.59 2.68
CA ALA A 237 3.90 19.47 1.52
C ALA A 237 3.35 18.73 0.30
N ARG A 238 3.86 17.54 0.00
CA ARG A 238 3.41 16.73 -1.15
C ARG A 238 1.96 16.27 -1.00
N LEU A 239 1.54 15.80 0.18
CA LEU A 239 0.15 15.39 0.40
C LEU A 239 -0.79 16.59 0.26
N THR A 240 -0.42 17.76 0.78
CA THR A 240 -1.19 19.00 0.56
C THR A 240 -1.34 19.29 -0.94
N VAL A 241 -0.27 19.18 -1.73
CA VAL A 241 -0.31 19.39 -3.18
C VAL A 241 -1.19 18.34 -3.87
N ILE A 242 -1.11 17.06 -3.50
CA ILE A 242 -1.96 15.99 -4.04
C ILE A 242 -3.43 16.34 -3.88
N LEU A 243 -3.85 16.69 -2.66
CA LEU A 243 -5.24 17.00 -2.35
C LEU A 243 -5.73 18.22 -3.15
N LEU A 244 -4.92 19.28 -3.24
CA LEU A 244 -5.26 20.46 -4.03
C LEU A 244 -5.31 20.18 -5.53
N GLN A 245 -4.39 19.37 -6.05
CA GLN A 245 -4.37 18.98 -7.46
C GLN A 245 -5.57 18.12 -7.83
N LEU A 246 -5.97 17.18 -6.98
CA LEU A 246 -7.17 16.38 -7.20
C LEU A 246 -8.43 17.26 -7.25
N LEU A 247 -8.60 18.19 -6.31
CA LEU A 247 -9.70 19.16 -6.31
C LEU A 247 -9.70 20.03 -7.59
N ALA A 248 -8.53 20.51 -8.00
CA ALA A 248 -8.38 21.31 -9.22
C ALA A 248 -8.70 20.48 -10.48
N ARG A 249 -8.24 19.22 -10.53
CA ARG A 249 -8.40 18.32 -11.68
C ARG A 249 -9.86 18.02 -11.98
N VAL A 250 -10.68 17.89 -10.94
CA VAL A 250 -12.14 17.69 -11.06
C VAL A 250 -12.94 18.99 -11.10
N ARG A 251 -12.28 20.16 -11.03
CA ARG A 251 -12.93 21.48 -10.97
C ARG A 251 -13.98 21.54 -9.86
N TRP A 252 -13.55 21.27 -8.63
CA TRP A 252 -14.40 21.15 -7.45
C TRP A 252 -15.49 22.25 -7.32
N GLU A 253 -15.25 23.49 -7.77
CA GLU A 253 -16.26 24.56 -7.72
C GLU A 253 -17.52 24.24 -8.55
N LYS A 254 -17.38 23.45 -9.61
CA LYS A 254 -18.48 22.98 -10.46
C LYS A 254 -19.07 21.66 -9.99
N HIS A 255 -18.38 20.97 -9.09
CA HIS A 255 -18.77 19.66 -8.56
C HIS A 255 -18.76 19.72 -7.02
N PRO A 256 -19.64 20.54 -6.40
CA PRO A 256 -19.60 20.78 -4.95
C PRO A 256 -19.90 19.54 -4.10
N GLN A 257 -20.44 18.48 -4.71
CA GLN A 257 -20.66 17.17 -4.06
C GLN A 257 -19.41 16.28 -4.11
N PHE A 258 -18.40 16.61 -4.92
CA PHE A 258 -17.18 15.82 -5.00
C PHE A 258 -16.44 15.77 -3.66
N ARG A 259 -15.92 14.60 -3.31
CA ARG A 259 -15.11 14.40 -2.09
C ARG A 259 -13.83 13.64 -2.37
N ILE A 260 -12.77 13.98 -1.65
CA ILE A 260 -11.59 13.12 -1.53
C ILE A 260 -11.68 12.40 -0.19
N ILE A 261 -11.54 11.08 -0.19
CA ILE A 261 -11.60 10.22 0.99
C ILE A 261 -10.19 9.71 1.27
N VAL A 262 -9.55 10.27 2.29
CA VAL A 262 -8.21 9.88 2.74
C VAL A 262 -8.35 8.84 3.85
N THR A 263 -7.85 7.63 3.63
CA THR A 263 -7.90 6.55 4.64
C THR A 263 -6.67 6.59 5.55
N GLY A 264 -6.86 6.38 6.85
CA GLY A 264 -5.78 6.18 7.81
C GLY A 264 -5.19 4.76 7.77
N TYR A 265 -4.52 4.38 8.85
CA TYR A 265 -3.93 3.07 9.09
C TYR A 265 -4.38 2.49 10.43
N ALA A 266 -4.59 1.18 10.51
CA ALA A 266 -4.84 0.52 11.79
C ALA A 266 -3.52 0.15 12.49
N ARG A 267 -3.50 0.26 13.82
CA ARG A 267 -2.41 -0.21 14.69
C ARG A 267 -2.25 -1.72 14.50
N PHE A 268 -1.00 -2.18 14.46
CA PHE A 268 -0.68 -3.57 14.13
C PHE A 268 -0.88 -4.55 15.28
N PHE A 269 -0.70 -4.08 16.51
CA PHE A 269 -0.64 -4.94 17.68
C PHE A 269 -1.65 -4.54 18.74
N ASN A 270 -2.22 -5.53 19.43
CA ASN A 270 -2.62 -5.32 20.80
C ASN A 270 -1.33 -5.17 21.63
N ALA A 271 -1.18 -4.07 22.37
CA ALA A 271 0.05 -3.74 23.09
C ALA A 271 -0.02 -4.03 24.61
N GLU A 272 -1.11 -4.64 25.08
CA GLU A 272 -1.39 -4.81 26.51
C GLU A 272 -1.22 -6.25 27.01
N THR A 273 -1.18 -7.25 26.11
CA THR A 273 -1.01 -8.66 26.46
C THR A 273 0.45 -9.00 26.82
N ASP A 274 0.71 -9.86 27.81
CA ASP A 274 2.08 -10.30 28.14
C ASP A 274 2.57 -11.47 27.26
N LEU A 275 1.64 -12.28 26.75
CA LEU A 275 1.95 -13.51 26.02
C LEU A 275 2.86 -13.26 24.81
N CYS A 276 2.68 -12.12 24.13
CA CYS A 276 3.45 -11.75 22.94
C CYS A 276 4.87 -11.24 23.22
N ASP A 277 5.25 -10.99 24.48
CA ASP A 277 6.57 -10.43 24.80
C ASP A 277 7.73 -11.37 24.47
N ARG A 278 7.42 -12.64 24.23
CA ARG A 278 8.37 -13.68 23.82
C ARG A 278 8.16 -14.15 22.37
N ALA A 279 7.20 -13.56 21.66
CA ALA A 279 6.98 -13.85 20.26
C ALA A 279 8.03 -13.15 19.39
N SER A 280 8.48 -13.81 18.34
CA SER A 280 9.27 -13.21 17.28
C SER A 280 8.67 -13.62 15.94
N MET A 281 8.67 -12.67 15.01
CA MET A 281 8.28 -12.90 13.63
C MET A 281 9.49 -12.85 12.69
N SER A 282 10.71 -12.98 13.22
CA SER A 282 11.91 -12.97 12.38
C SER A 282 11.87 -14.13 11.39
N ILE A 283 12.23 -13.84 10.14
CA ILE A 283 12.28 -14.85 9.09
C ILE A 283 13.50 -15.76 9.19
N TRP A 284 14.47 -15.46 10.06
CA TRP A 284 15.69 -16.24 10.24
C TRP A 284 15.67 -17.01 11.55
N TRP A 285 15.91 -18.32 11.46
CA TRP A 285 16.07 -19.17 12.64
C TRP A 285 17.39 -18.87 13.35
N HIS A 286 17.36 -18.74 14.69
CA HIS A 286 18.53 -18.52 15.55
C HIS A 286 19.54 -17.53 14.97
N TYR A 287 19.04 -16.35 14.61
CA TYR A 287 19.89 -15.19 14.43
C TYR A 287 20.58 -14.93 15.80
N GLY A 288 21.85 -15.37 15.88
CA GLY A 288 22.68 -15.45 17.10
C GLY A 288 23.50 -16.74 17.34
N ASN A 289 23.32 -17.86 16.59
CA ASN A 289 24.07 -19.11 16.86
C ASN A 289 24.71 -19.77 15.61
N ALA A 290 25.23 -18.99 14.66
CA ALA A 290 26.04 -19.55 13.56
C ALA A 290 27.45 -20.00 14.02
N THR A 291 27.84 -19.75 15.28
CA THR A 291 29.18 -20.04 15.83
C THR A 291 29.19 -20.99 17.04
N GLY A 292 28.04 -21.55 17.45
CA GLY A 292 28.00 -22.55 18.53
C GLY A 292 28.24 -22.01 19.94
N VAL A 293 28.15 -20.69 20.15
CA VAL A 293 28.24 -20.07 21.49
C VAL A 293 27.04 -19.13 21.69
N PRO A 294 26.09 -19.46 22.57
CA PRO A 294 25.00 -18.57 22.93
C PRO A 294 25.48 -17.61 24.03
N ASP A 295 26.22 -16.58 23.66
CA ASP A 295 26.67 -15.54 24.60
C ASP A 295 26.25 -14.12 24.19
N ASN A 296 25.04 -13.99 23.64
CA ASN A 296 24.11 -12.92 24.03
C ASN A 296 22.76 -13.09 23.32
N ALA A 297 21.67 -12.87 24.05
CA ALA A 297 20.30 -12.83 23.54
C ALA A 297 19.99 -11.60 22.66
N THR A 298 20.95 -11.07 21.91
CA THR A 298 20.89 -9.70 21.32
C THR A 298 20.39 -9.63 19.88
N ASP A 299 20.17 -10.75 19.20
CA ASP A 299 19.94 -10.72 17.76
C ASP A 299 18.46 -10.94 17.37
N THR A 300 17.71 -11.76 18.13
CA THR A 300 16.27 -11.96 17.88
C THR A 300 15.45 -10.80 18.45
N THR A 301 14.73 -10.07 17.60
CA THR A 301 13.80 -9.04 18.08
C THR A 301 12.50 -9.68 18.54
N TYR A 302 12.17 -9.47 19.82
CA TYR A 302 10.90 -9.90 20.41
C TYR A 302 9.85 -8.79 20.37
N LEU A 303 8.59 -9.16 20.18
CA LEU A 303 7.43 -8.27 20.16
C LEU A 303 7.01 -7.82 21.58
N THR A 304 7.96 -7.28 22.34
CA THR A 304 7.74 -6.76 23.69
C THR A 304 6.64 -5.69 23.70
N LYS A 305 5.94 -5.53 24.83
CA LYS A 305 4.96 -4.44 25.04
C LYS A 305 5.55 -3.08 24.68
N GLY A 306 6.79 -2.82 25.09
CA GLY A 306 7.50 -1.58 24.77
C GLY A 306 7.61 -1.35 23.27
N LEU A 307 8.06 -2.37 22.52
CA LEU A 307 8.16 -2.30 21.06
C LEU A 307 6.79 -2.11 20.40
N ARG A 308 5.79 -2.91 20.79
CA ARG A 308 4.42 -2.81 20.25
C ARG A 308 3.80 -1.44 20.48
N ARG A 309 3.98 -0.86 21.67
CA ARG A 309 3.49 0.50 21.98
C ARG A 309 4.16 1.55 21.10
N ARG A 310 5.47 1.45 20.86
CA ARG A 310 6.19 2.40 19.98
C ARG A 310 5.75 2.28 18.53
N MET A 311 5.65 1.07 17.99
CA MET A 311 5.18 0.84 16.62
C MET A 311 3.73 1.31 16.42
N ASN A 312 2.84 1.01 17.37
CA ASN A 312 1.48 1.56 17.36
C ASN A 312 1.47 3.10 17.48
N GLY A 313 2.42 3.66 18.22
CA GLY A 313 2.64 5.10 18.32
C GLY A 313 3.00 5.76 16.99
N LEU A 314 3.81 5.09 16.15
CA LEU A 314 4.11 5.53 14.78
C LEU A 314 2.86 5.55 13.91
N VAL A 315 2.04 4.49 13.96
CA VAL A 315 0.75 4.43 13.22
C VAL A 315 -0.18 5.56 13.66
N ALA A 316 -0.37 5.72 14.98
CA ALA A 316 -1.20 6.80 15.51
C ALA A 316 -0.65 8.19 15.15
N GLY A 317 0.68 8.35 15.10
CA GLY A 317 1.34 9.57 14.63
C GLY A 317 1.08 9.88 13.17
N ALA A 318 1.18 8.86 12.30
CA ALA A 318 0.85 8.97 10.88
C ALA A 318 -0.62 9.37 10.67
N ASN A 319 -1.57 8.73 11.37
CA ASN A 319 -2.99 9.08 11.29
C ASN A 319 -3.26 10.53 11.73
N ARG A 320 -2.65 10.97 12.85
CA ARG A 320 -2.78 12.38 13.30
C ARG A 320 -2.25 13.36 12.26
N LYS A 321 -1.14 13.03 11.61
CA LYS A 321 -0.54 13.86 10.55
C LYS A 321 -1.42 13.91 9.31
N LEU A 322 -1.91 12.76 8.82
CA LEU A 322 -2.88 12.70 7.72
C LEU A 322 -4.10 13.57 8.01
N LYS A 323 -4.69 13.42 9.20
CA LYS A 323 -5.85 14.22 9.63
C LYS A 323 -5.52 15.72 9.67
N ALA A 324 -4.38 16.11 10.24
CA ALA A 324 -3.97 17.50 10.33
C ALA A 324 -3.81 18.15 8.93
N ILE A 325 -3.25 17.41 7.96
CA ILE A 325 -3.13 17.88 6.57
C ILE A 325 -4.52 18.04 5.93
N VAL A 326 -5.41 17.06 6.11
CA VAL A 326 -6.81 17.14 5.64
C VAL A 326 -7.53 18.36 6.23
N ASP A 327 -7.44 18.56 7.53
CA ASP A 327 -8.03 19.71 8.23
C ASP A 327 -7.47 21.04 7.68
N GLY A 328 -6.14 21.10 7.46
CA GLY A 328 -5.47 22.27 6.91
C GLY A 328 -5.85 22.59 5.45
N VAL A 329 -6.16 21.58 4.63
CA VAL A 329 -6.71 21.78 3.28
C VAL A 329 -8.15 22.29 3.37
N ASN A 330 -9.01 21.65 4.19
CA ASN A 330 -10.40 22.05 4.33
C ASN A 330 -10.58 23.46 4.90
N ALA A 331 -9.67 23.92 5.77
CA ALA A 331 -9.68 25.29 6.30
C ALA A 331 -9.64 26.38 5.20
N ARG A 332 -9.26 26.02 3.97
CA ARG A 332 -9.25 26.91 2.80
C ARG A 332 -10.63 27.09 2.16
N TYR A 333 -11.60 26.23 2.47
CA TYR A 333 -12.84 26.06 1.69
C TYR A 333 -14.14 26.29 2.48
N GLY A 334 -14.10 27.12 3.52
CA GLY A 334 -15.29 27.44 4.31
C GLY A 334 -15.78 26.23 5.12
N ASN A 335 -17.11 26.08 5.26
CA ASN A 335 -17.69 25.13 6.22
C ASN A 335 -17.99 23.74 5.65
N THR A 336 -17.91 23.54 4.33
CA THR A 336 -18.18 22.24 3.70
C THR A 336 -16.85 21.53 3.47
N PRO A 337 -16.60 20.38 4.11
CA PRO A 337 -15.36 19.64 3.88
C PRO A 337 -15.35 19.06 2.46
N HIS A 338 -14.25 19.28 1.74
CA HIS A 338 -14.01 18.69 0.42
C HIS A 338 -13.13 17.43 0.50
N VAL A 339 -12.40 17.30 1.60
CA VAL A 339 -11.57 16.14 1.90
C VAL A 339 -12.04 15.54 3.23
N LEU A 340 -12.25 14.24 3.29
CA LEU A 340 -12.66 13.52 4.49
C LEU A 340 -11.55 12.57 4.90
N PHE A 341 -11.20 12.57 6.19
CA PHE A 341 -10.29 11.59 6.77
C PHE A 341 -11.10 10.46 7.38
N VAL A 342 -10.77 9.22 7.01
CA VAL A 342 -11.42 8.01 7.52
C VAL A 342 -10.48 7.31 8.48
N ASP A 343 -10.81 7.35 9.76
CA ASP A 343 -10.14 6.56 10.80
C ASP A 343 -10.90 5.25 11.01
N TYR A 344 -10.26 4.13 10.72
CA TYR A 344 -10.82 2.80 10.89
C TYR A 344 -10.08 1.97 11.94
N ASP A 345 -9.12 2.56 12.64
CA ASP A 345 -8.22 1.83 13.54
C ASP A 345 -8.96 1.07 14.66
N ASP A 346 -10.01 1.67 15.23
CA ASP A 346 -10.83 1.04 16.26
C ASP A 346 -11.61 -0.18 15.76
N ALA A 347 -11.87 -0.28 14.45
CA ALA A 347 -12.52 -1.46 13.88
C ALA A 347 -11.61 -2.70 13.95
N PHE A 348 -10.30 -2.52 14.08
CA PHE A 348 -9.32 -3.61 14.17
C PHE A 348 -9.14 -4.15 15.60
N GLU A 349 -9.76 -3.56 16.62
CA GLU A 349 -9.68 -4.09 18.00
C GLU A 349 -10.18 -5.55 18.06
N GLY A 350 -9.38 -6.46 18.63
CA GLY A 350 -9.66 -7.90 18.65
C GLY A 350 -9.18 -8.66 17.41
N HIS A 351 -8.72 -7.94 16.39
CA HIS A 351 -8.28 -8.46 15.09
C HIS A 351 -6.82 -8.13 14.75
N ARG A 352 -6.07 -7.56 15.69
CA ARG A 352 -4.64 -7.26 15.54
C ARG A 352 -3.78 -8.50 15.80
N PHE A 353 -2.46 -8.36 15.65
CA PHE A 353 -1.52 -9.30 16.22
C PHE A 353 -1.48 -9.17 17.75
N CYS A 354 -1.06 -10.23 18.44
CA CYS A 354 -0.87 -10.26 19.89
C CYS A 354 -2.15 -10.07 20.72
N GLU A 355 -3.32 -10.43 20.18
CA GLU A 355 -4.59 -10.35 20.90
C GLU A 355 -4.67 -11.32 22.10
N PRO A 356 -5.58 -11.09 23.07
CA PRO A 356 -5.67 -11.92 24.27
C PRO A 356 -5.81 -13.41 23.95
N GLY A 357 -4.91 -14.22 24.52
CA GLY A 357 -4.91 -15.67 24.34
C GLY A 357 -4.31 -16.19 23.03
N VAL A 358 -3.76 -15.31 22.18
CA VAL A 358 -3.13 -15.70 20.90
C VAL A 358 -1.63 -15.90 21.09
N VAL A 359 -1.12 -17.06 20.66
CA VAL A 359 0.32 -17.35 20.59
C VAL A 359 0.81 -17.01 19.18
N GLU A 360 1.60 -15.95 19.06
CA GLU A 360 2.08 -15.47 17.76
C GLU A 360 3.42 -16.09 17.36
N PRO A 361 3.68 -16.26 16.04
CA PRO A 361 2.77 -15.99 14.92
C PRO A 361 1.71 -17.10 14.73
N ASP A 362 0.42 -16.73 14.69
CA ASP A 362 -0.67 -17.68 14.43
C ASP A 362 -1.17 -17.62 12.98
N TYR A 363 -0.58 -18.46 12.13
CA TYR A 363 -0.95 -18.59 10.71
C TYR A 363 -2.34 -19.17 10.45
N LYS A 364 -2.94 -19.83 11.44
CA LYS A 364 -4.25 -20.48 11.33
C LYS A 364 -5.39 -19.56 11.80
N ARG A 365 -5.07 -18.41 12.37
CA ARG A 365 -6.05 -17.46 12.92
C ARG A 365 -6.70 -16.60 11.83
N ASP A 366 -7.90 -17.00 11.43
CA ASP A 366 -8.74 -16.19 10.52
C ASP A 366 -9.26 -14.89 11.15
N ALA A 367 -9.27 -14.80 12.48
CA ALA A 367 -9.69 -13.59 13.19
C ALA A 367 -8.65 -12.47 13.15
N THR A 368 -7.40 -12.71 12.72
CA THR A 368 -6.40 -11.65 12.51
C THR A 368 -6.61 -11.03 11.14
N TRP A 369 -6.82 -9.71 11.10
CA TRP A 369 -7.13 -8.97 9.87
C TRP A 369 -5.91 -8.41 9.16
N PHE A 370 -4.70 -8.65 9.66
CA PHE A 370 -3.46 -8.37 8.95
C PHE A 370 -2.85 -9.67 8.40
N PHE A 371 -2.20 -9.59 7.24
CA PHE A 371 -1.41 -10.71 6.74
C PHE A 371 -0.14 -10.91 7.57
N LEU A 372 0.19 -12.17 7.85
CA LEU A 372 1.56 -12.63 8.13
C LEU A 372 2.32 -12.86 6.83
N VAL A 373 3.65 -12.95 6.90
CA VAL A 373 4.50 -13.39 5.78
C VAL A 373 4.00 -14.74 5.27
N GLY A 374 3.49 -14.78 4.04
CA GLY A 374 2.92 -16.00 3.47
C GLY A 374 1.54 -16.43 3.98
N GLY A 375 0.92 -15.69 4.91
CA GLY A 375 -0.41 -16.00 5.44
C GLY A 375 -1.48 -15.94 4.35
N THR A 376 -2.53 -16.75 4.45
CA THR A 376 -3.65 -16.74 3.49
C THR A 376 -4.56 -15.53 3.72
N ASP A 377 -5.41 -15.19 2.74
CA ASP A 377 -6.42 -14.15 2.89
C ASP A 377 -7.60 -14.62 3.79
N ASN A 378 -8.43 -13.72 4.34
CA ASN A 378 -9.67 -14.06 5.05
C ASN A 378 -10.89 -13.34 4.44
N GLY A 379 -11.70 -14.02 3.65
CA GLY A 379 -12.91 -13.44 3.05
C GLY A 379 -13.91 -14.51 2.63
N VAL A 380 -15.20 -14.15 2.60
CA VAL A 380 -16.34 -15.09 2.49
C VAL A 380 -16.39 -15.85 1.16
N ASP A 381 -15.71 -15.37 0.12
CA ASP A 381 -15.71 -15.96 -1.23
C ASP A 381 -14.30 -16.19 -1.81
N VAL A 382 -13.24 -16.20 -0.97
CA VAL A 382 -11.87 -16.45 -1.46
C VAL A 382 -11.64 -17.96 -1.54
N PRO A 383 -11.41 -18.56 -2.73
CA PRO A 383 -10.91 -19.91 -2.83
C PRO A 383 -9.64 -20.04 -2.00
N ASP A 384 -9.50 -21.13 -1.24
CA ASP A 384 -8.31 -21.39 -0.42
C ASP A 384 -7.09 -21.53 -1.36
N ASP A 385 -6.39 -20.41 -1.60
CA ASP A 385 -5.19 -20.31 -2.44
C ASP A 385 -3.95 -20.96 -1.76
N GLY A 386 -4.14 -21.67 -0.64
CA GLY A 386 -3.09 -22.33 0.13
C GLY A 386 -2.63 -23.67 -0.47
N PRO A 387 -1.40 -24.13 -0.13
CA PRO A 387 -0.93 -25.45 -0.49
C PRO A 387 -1.73 -26.51 0.29
N ASP A 388 -2.46 -27.34 -0.46
CA ASP A 388 -3.03 -28.64 -0.10
C ASP A 388 -3.37 -28.84 1.39
N LYS A 389 -4.59 -28.43 1.80
CA LYS A 389 -5.13 -28.93 3.08
C LYS A 389 -5.40 -30.42 2.94
N GLY A 390 -4.45 -31.19 3.47
CA GLY A 390 -4.66 -32.55 3.94
C GLY A 390 -6.00 -32.64 4.67
N LYS A 391 -6.84 -33.56 4.18
CA LYS A 391 -8.18 -33.83 4.70
C LYS A 391 -8.11 -34.02 6.22
N ASP A 392 -8.95 -33.30 6.96
CA ASP A 392 -9.88 -33.92 7.91
C ASP A 392 -10.93 -32.93 8.43
N GLY A 393 -12.21 -33.25 8.18
CA GLY A 393 -13.24 -33.17 9.23
C GLY A 393 -14.23 -31.99 9.33
N LYS A 394 -15.25 -31.97 8.43
CA LYS A 394 -16.68 -31.58 8.67
C LYS A 394 -16.99 -30.10 8.99
N LYS A 395 -18.05 -29.43 8.50
CA LYS A 395 -19.29 -29.77 7.76
C LYS A 395 -19.86 -28.45 7.16
N GLY A 396 -20.15 -28.42 5.86
CA GLY A 396 -20.92 -27.36 5.19
C GLY A 396 -21.52 -27.92 3.88
N LYS A 397 -22.72 -27.51 3.50
CA LYS A 397 -23.68 -28.27 2.67
C LYS A 397 -23.31 -28.46 1.17
N LYS A 398 -23.84 -29.56 0.63
CA LYS A 398 -23.67 -30.12 -0.74
C LYS A 398 -24.13 -29.18 -1.88
N GLY A 399 -23.21 -28.83 -2.78
CA GLY A 399 -23.45 -28.46 -4.18
C GLY A 399 -22.92 -29.55 -5.14
N LYS A 400 -23.51 -29.69 -6.34
CA LYS A 400 -23.37 -30.82 -7.28
C LYS A 400 -21.91 -31.14 -7.69
N LYS A 401 -21.64 -32.45 -7.86
CA LYS A 401 -20.42 -33.04 -8.46
C LYS A 401 -20.18 -32.48 -9.87
N GLY A 402 -19.26 -31.53 -10.00
CA GLY A 402 -18.41 -31.37 -11.18
C GLY A 402 -17.15 -32.23 -11.02
N THR A 403 -16.62 -32.73 -12.13
CA THR A 403 -15.40 -33.55 -12.19
C THR A 403 -14.24 -32.86 -11.48
N LYS A 404 -13.56 -33.63 -10.62
CA LYS A 404 -12.33 -33.23 -9.93
C LYS A 404 -11.19 -33.30 -10.93
N ASP A 405 -11.07 -32.29 -11.78
CA ASP A 405 -9.80 -32.03 -12.44
C ASP A 405 -8.93 -31.29 -11.41
N ALA A 406 -7.94 -32.00 -10.89
CA ALA A 406 -6.92 -31.43 -10.04
C ALA A 406 -6.25 -30.28 -10.81
N VAL A 407 -6.38 -29.05 -10.33
CA VAL A 407 -5.52 -27.96 -10.77
C VAL A 407 -4.10 -28.31 -10.30
N PRO A 408 -3.10 -28.45 -11.20
CA PRO A 408 -1.75 -28.84 -10.81
C PRO A 408 -1.09 -27.76 -9.94
N LEU A 409 -0.12 -28.19 -9.11
CA LEU A 409 0.88 -27.33 -8.44
C LEU A 409 1.69 -26.50 -9.45
N SER A 410 1.11 -25.44 -9.98
CA SER A 410 1.84 -24.42 -10.74
C SER A 410 1.53 -23.05 -10.17
N ALA A 411 1.84 -22.84 -8.89
CA ALA A 411 1.97 -21.48 -8.40
C ALA A 411 3.12 -20.80 -9.18
N PRO A 412 2.98 -19.54 -9.61
CA PRO A 412 4.07 -18.82 -10.24
C PRO A 412 5.21 -18.63 -9.24
N THR A 413 6.25 -19.46 -9.35
CA THR A 413 7.54 -19.23 -8.68
C THR A 413 8.27 -18.10 -9.41
N VAL A 414 9.00 -17.25 -8.68
CA VAL A 414 9.90 -16.30 -9.36
C VAL A 414 10.86 -17.08 -10.23
N ASP A 415 11.00 -16.63 -11.48
CA ASP A 415 11.94 -17.16 -12.44
C ASP A 415 13.34 -17.22 -11.79
N PRO A 416 14.01 -18.38 -11.75
CA PRO A 416 15.38 -18.50 -11.24
C PRO A 416 16.37 -17.54 -11.92
N ASP A 417 16.09 -17.11 -13.15
CA ASP A 417 16.90 -16.15 -13.90
C ASP A 417 16.48 -14.68 -13.66
N SER A 418 15.48 -14.45 -12.81
CA SER A 418 15.04 -13.11 -12.42
C SER A 418 16.15 -12.36 -11.68
N SER A 419 16.33 -11.08 -12.00
CA SER A 419 17.24 -10.21 -11.25
C SER A 419 16.87 -10.10 -9.77
N LEU A 420 15.62 -10.39 -9.39
CA LEU A 420 15.15 -10.33 -8.00
C LEU A 420 15.76 -11.41 -7.10
N VAL A 421 16.27 -12.50 -7.67
CA VAL A 421 16.95 -13.59 -6.93
C VAL A 421 18.48 -13.56 -7.13
N ASP A 422 19.01 -12.50 -7.75
CA ASP A 422 20.44 -12.25 -7.88
C ASP A 422 20.90 -11.21 -6.82
N PRO A 423 21.73 -11.59 -5.83
CA PRO A 423 22.14 -10.69 -4.74
C PRO A 423 22.89 -9.44 -5.22
N LEU A 424 23.50 -9.49 -6.41
CA LEU A 424 24.26 -8.37 -6.97
C LEU A 424 23.39 -7.43 -7.82
N ARG A 425 22.22 -7.90 -8.28
CA ARG A 425 21.39 -7.16 -9.24
C ARG A 425 20.00 -6.82 -8.75
N CYS A 426 19.52 -7.44 -7.67
CA CYS A 426 18.15 -7.26 -7.19
C CYS A 426 17.84 -5.85 -6.68
N ARG A 427 18.83 -5.14 -6.14
CA ARG A 427 18.61 -3.91 -5.37
C ARG A 427 18.11 -2.74 -6.22
N GLY A 428 18.73 -2.50 -7.37
CA GLY A 428 18.36 -1.39 -8.26
C GLY A 428 16.89 -1.45 -8.72
N PRO A 429 16.45 -2.57 -9.31
CA PRO A 429 15.05 -2.77 -9.69
C PRO A 429 14.07 -2.67 -8.50
N ALA A 430 14.37 -3.33 -7.38
CA ALA A 430 13.52 -3.31 -6.19
C ALA A 430 13.38 -1.90 -5.59
N ASP A 431 14.48 -1.14 -5.55
CA ASP A 431 14.45 0.24 -5.06
C ASP A 431 13.66 1.14 -6.01
N ALA A 432 13.85 1.00 -7.32
CA ALA A 432 13.16 1.77 -8.35
C ALA A 432 11.64 1.54 -8.38
N ARG A 433 11.18 0.33 -8.04
CA ARG A 433 9.76 0.02 -7.93
C ARG A 433 9.12 0.52 -6.64
N GLY A 434 9.89 0.73 -5.57
CA GLY A 434 9.36 1.05 -4.24
C GLY A 434 8.60 -0.11 -3.58
N ASP A 435 8.47 -1.24 -4.27
CA ASP A 435 7.77 -2.42 -3.80
C ASP A 435 8.59 -3.13 -2.73
N TRP A 436 8.19 -2.93 -1.48
CA TRP A 436 8.94 -3.44 -0.34
C TRP A 436 9.00 -4.97 -0.27
N GLY A 437 8.07 -5.68 -0.93
CA GLY A 437 8.17 -7.12 -1.10
C GLY A 437 9.38 -7.54 -1.93
N GLU A 438 9.71 -6.77 -2.96
CA GLU A 438 10.91 -7.00 -3.78
C GLU A 438 12.18 -6.64 -3.01
N ARG A 439 12.12 -5.56 -2.22
CA ARG A 439 13.20 -5.16 -1.33
C ARG A 439 13.47 -6.23 -0.28
N ALA A 440 12.43 -6.75 0.36
CA ALA A 440 12.53 -7.84 1.34
C ALA A 440 13.17 -9.08 0.71
N LEU A 441 12.72 -9.50 -0.48
CA LEU A 441 13.34 -10.62 -1.19
C LEU A 441 14.81 -10.37 -1.51
N CYS A 442 15.13 -9.18 -2.02
CA CYS A 442 16.51 -8.80 -2.34
C CYS A 442 17.39 -8.82 -1.08
N ASP A 443 16.91 -8.22 0.01
CA ASP A 443 17.57 -8.20 1.32
C ASP A 443 17.82 -9.63 1.81
N MET A 444 16.87 -10.54 1.63
CA MET A 444 17.01 -11.94 2.03
C MET A 444 18.09 -12.67 1.23
N VAL A 445 18.06 -12.52 -0.09
CA VAL A 445 19.04 -13.12 -1.00
C VAL A 445 20.43 -12.56 -0.73
N GLN A 446 20.55 -11.26 -0.47
CA GLN A 446 21.80 -10.62 -0.05
C GLN A 446 22.28 -11.10 1.32
N ALA A 447 21.39 -11.24 2.30
CA ALA A 447 21.71 -11.77 3.62
C ALA A 447 22.30 -13.18 3.51
N GLN A 448 21.65 -14.06 2.76
CA GLN A 448 22.09 -15.43 2.57
C GLN A 448 23.40 -15.53 1.77
N ALA A 449 23.61 -14.65 0.78
CA ALA A 449 24.89 -14.55 0.08
C ALA A 449 26.03 -14.11 1.01
N ALA A 450 25.76 -13.18 1.94
CA ALA A 450 26.73 -12.71 2.92
C ALA A 450 26.97 -13.73 4.05
N ASN A 451 25.95 -14.48 4.44
CA ASN A 451 26.02 -15.54 5.44
C ASN A 451 25.21 -16.77 5.01
N PRO A 452 25.85 -17.74 4.33
CA PRO A 452 25.18 -18.97 3.88
C PRO A 452 24.65 -19.87 4.99
N ALA A 453 25.03 -19.63 6.25
CA ALA A 453 24.51 -20.37 7.40
C ALA A 453 23.12 -19.86 7.87
N LEU A 454 22.62 -18.76 7.29
CA LEU A 454 21.26 -18.29 7.56
C LEU A 454 20.23 -19.28 7.02
N LEU A 455 19.42 -19.80 7.94
CA LEU A 455 18.32 -20.70 7.64
C LEU A 455 16.99 -19.93 7.74
N PRO A 456 16.22 -19.81 6.65
CA PRO A 456 14.89 -19.22 6.73
C PRO A 456 13.97 -20.15 7.53
N VAL A 457 13.10 -19.55 8.35
CA VAL A 457 12.00 -20.26 9.01
C VAL A 457 10.98 -20.62 7.93
N VAL A 458 10.65 -21.91 7.79
CA VAL A 458 9.54 -22.36 6.95
C VAL A 458 8.57 -23.19 7.79
N GLY A 459 7.36 -22.69 7.92
CA GLY A 459 6.28 -23.35 8.64
C GLY A 459 5.87 -22.66 9.93
N SER A 460 4.62 -22.96 10.34
CA SER A 460 4.00 -22.46 11.56
C SER A 460 4.63 -23.06 12.81
N PHE A 461 4.89 -22.22 13.81
CA PHE A 461 5.32 -22.64 15.14
C PHE A 461 4.14 -23.28 15.88
N ASP A 462 3.97 -24.61 15.82
CA ASP A 462 3.01 -25.30 16.70
C ASP A 462 3.65 -25.40 18.09
N ALA A 463 3.10 -24.67 19.07
CA ALA A 463 3.63 -24.50 20.42
C ALA A 463 3.73 -25.79 21.27
N GLY A 464 3.47 -26.96 20.69
CA GLY A 464 3.51 -28.27 21.33
C GLY A 464 4.72 -29.14 20.96
N ASP A 465 5.42 -28.85 19.86
CA ASP A 465 6.59 -29.64 19.44
C ASP A 465 7.87 -28.82 19.61
N ALA A 466 8.63 -29.17 20.65
CA ALA A 466 9.95 -28.59 20.92
C ALA A 466 11.07 -29.20 20.05
N ASP A 467 10.73 -30.10 19.12
CA ASP A 467 11.72 -30.88 18.35
C ASP A 467 11.34 -31.00 16.86
N ALA A 468 12.14 -30.35 16.02
CA ALA A 468 12.49 -30.74 14.66
C ALA A 468 11.38 -30.99 13.59
N SER A 469 10.93 -29.91 12.91
CA SER A 469 10.81 -29.86 11.43
C SER A 469 10.38 -28.49 10.84
N VAL A 470 10.63 -27.35 11.52
CA VAL A 470 10.24 -25.99 11.06
C VAL A 470 11.35 -25.31 10.22
N TYR A 471 12.14 -26.11 9.50
CA TYR A 471 13.34 -25.63 8.80
C TYR A 471 13.30 -26.02 7.34
N GLY A 472 13.70 -25.08 6.50
CA GLY A 472 13.77 -25.31 5.06
C GLY A 472 15.04 -26.05 4.75
N ASP A 473 15.17 -26.51 3.52
CA ASP A 473 16.42 -27.04 2.97
C ASP A 473 17.53 -25.97 2.85
N GLY A 474 17.41 -24.85 3.59
CA GLY A 474 18.24 -23.66 3.47
C GLY A 474 17.92 -22.82 2.24
N ARG A 475 17.01 -23.23 1.33
CA ARG A 475 16.71 -22.43 0.14
C ARG A 475 15.65 -21.37 0.44
N LEU A 476 15.93 -20.14 0.01
CA LEU A 476 14.93 -19.05 -0.06
C LEU A 476 13.87 -19.30 -1.14
N VAL A 477 14.17 -20.17 -2.11
CA VAL A 477 13.29 -20.57 -3.21
C VAL A 477 13.36 -22.09 -3.37
N SER A 478 12.27 -22.81 -3.08
CA SER A 478 12.19 -24.26 -3.32
C SER A 478 10.91 -24.64 -4.09
N PRO A 479 10.93 -25.71 -4.91
CA PRO A 479 9.74 -26.20 -5.62
C PRO A 479 8.61 -26.65 -4.67
N GLU A 480 8.98 -27.18 -3.51
CA GLU A 480 8.05 -27.70 -2.48
C GLU A 480 7.45 -26.57 -1.62
N ASN A 481 8.18 -25.45 -1.46
CA ASN A 481 7.67 -24.22 -0.85
C ASN A 481 6.92 -23.32 -1.84
N SER A 482 6.81 -23.75 -3.11
CA SER A 482 6.03 -23.15 -4.22
C SER A 482 5.71 -21.68 -3.95
N MET A 483 6.75 -20.84 -3.92
CA MET A 483 6.65 -19.45 -3.50
C MET A 483 5.79 -18.70 -4.52
N TRP A 484 4.47 -18.67 -4.28
CA TRP A 484 3.52 -17.79 -4.93
C TRP A 484 4.10 -16.37 -5.00
N TYR A 485 4.18 -15.79 -6.19
CA TYR A 485 4.52 -14.37 -6.46
C TYR A 485 5.41 -13.76 -5.36
N VAL A 486 6.69 -14.15 -5.38
CA VAL A 486 7.65 -13.98 -4.28
C VAL A 486 7.66 -12.61 -3.59
N PRO A 487 7.48 -11.46 -4.29
CA PRO A 487 7.43 -10.20 -3.57
C PRO A 487 6.13 -10.02 -2.78
N THR A 488 4.97 -10.49 -3.26
CA THR A 488 3.70 -10.40 -2.50
C THR A 488 3.72 -11.24 -1.26
N TYR A 489 4.38 -12.40 -1.29
CA TYR A 489 4.54 -13.27 -0.12
C TYR A 489 5.05 -12.50 1.11
N TYR A 490 6.07 -11.65 0.91
CA TYR A 490 6.61 -10.79 1.96
C TYR A 490 5.88 -9.44 2.04
N GLY A 491 5.61 -8.82 0.90
CA GLY A 491 5.10 -7.46 0.76
C GLY A 491 3.63 -7.28 1.16
N LYS A 492 2.85 -8.34 1.30
CA LYS A 492 1.48 -8.24 1.85
C LYS A 492 1.46 -8.15 3.36
N THR A 493 2.56 -8.50 4.02
CA THR A 493 2.62 -8.58 5.48
C THR A 493 2.22 -7.25 6.12
N PHE A 494 1.47 -7.28 7.23
CA PHE A 494 0.93 -6.09 7.89
C PHE A 494 -0.05 -5.26 7.05
N HIS A 495 -0.44 -5.72 5.85
CA HIS A 495 -1.56 -5.15 5.11
C HIS A 495 -2.87 -5.80 5.54
N PRO A 496 -4.01 -5.09 5.44
CA PRO A 496 -5.30 -5.69 5.69
C PRO A 496 -5.56 -6.88 4.77
N ARG A 497 -6.06 -7.97 5.34
CA ARG A 497 -6.72 -9.06 4.62
C ARG A 497 -8.13 -8.59 4.20
N SER A 498 -8.84 -9.39 3.42
CA SER A 498 -10.18 -9.08 2.89
C SER A 498 -11.16 -8.62 3.98
N ASN A 499 -11.24 -9.29 5.14
CA ASN A 499 -12.09 -8.82 6.25
C ASN A 499 -11.66 -7.46 6.80
N GLY A 500 -10.35 -7.18 6.87
CA GLY A 500 -9.84 -5.87 7.25
C GLY A 500 -10.22 -4.79 6.23
N HIS A 501 -10.16 -5.10 4.94
CA HIS A 501 -10.63 -4.20 3.88
C HIS A 501 -12.14 -3.96 3.91
N MET A 502 -12.95 -4.96 4.29
CA MET A 502 -14.37 -4.76 4.55
C MET A 502 -14.59 -3.75 5.68
N ALA A 503 -13.79 -3.80 6.75
CA ALA A 503 -13.85 -2.81 7.83
C ALA A 503 -13.46 -1.39 7.36
N VAL A 504 -12.47 -1.27 6.46
CA VAL A 504 -12.11 0.01 5.83
C VAL A 504 -13.27 0.55 5.00
N ARG A 505 -13.87 -0.31 4.16
CA ARG A 505 -15.06 0.04 3.36
C ARG A 505 -16.21 0.52 4.25
N ASP A 506 -16.52 -0.22 5.31
CA ASP A 506 -17.61 0.13 6.22
C ASP A 506 -17.35 1.45 6.95
N ALA A 507 -16.08 1.75 7.29
CA ALA A 507 -15.70 3.05 7.84
C ALA A 507 -15.91 4.18 6.83
N ILE A 508 -15.61 3.97 5.55
CA ILE A 508 -15.89 4.94 4.48
C ILE A 508 -17.39 5.24 4.40
N TYR A 509 -18.25 4.20 4.43
CA TYR A 509 -19.70 4.40 4.42
C TYR A 509 -20.19 5.17 5.64
N ARG A 510 -19.68 4.87 6.85
CA ARG A 510 -20.01 5.67 8.05
C ARG A 510 -19.61 7.13 7.88
N THR A 511 -18.42 7.41 7.33
CA THR A 511 -17.97 8.77 7.07
C THR A 511 -18.85 9.48 6.04
N TRP A 512 -19.36 8.78 5.02
CA TRP A 512 -20.33 9.35 4.08
C TRP A 512 -21.65 9.73 4.77
N GLU A 513 -22.19 8.85 5.62
CA GLU A 513 -23.41 9.10 6.40
C GLU A 513 -23.26 10.33 7.30
N GLU A 514 -22.17 10.41 8.05
CA GLU A 514 -21.87 11.52 8.97
C GLU A 514 -21.75 12.87 8.24
N ASN A 515 -21.42 12.85 6.95
CA ASN A 515 -21.25 14.05 6.12
C ASN A 515 -22.40 14.27 5.12
N GLY A 516 -23.47 13.47 5.19
CA GLY A 516 -24.66 13.59 4.34
C GLY A 516 -24.37 13.42 2.85
N ILE A 517 -23.46 12.50 2.50
CA ILE A 517 -23.07 12.17 1.13
C ILE A 517 -23.98 11.10 0.54
#